data_AF-A0A957CCB5-F1
#
_entry.id   AF-A0A957CCB5-F1
#
_cell.length_a   1.000
_cell.length_b   1.000
_cell.length_c   1.000
_cell.angle_alpha   90.00
_cell.angle_beta   90.00
_cell.angle_gamma   90.00
#
_symmetry.space_group_name_H-M   'P 1'
#
loop_
_entity.id
_entity.type
_entity.pdbx_description
1 polymer ?
#
loop_
_entity_poly.entity_id
_entity_poly.type
_entity_poly.pdbx_seq_one_letter_code
_entity_poly.pdbx_strand_id
1 'polypeptide(L)'
;MLDQITRRLSILFSSSTPWLVLAVGLSVSVLGDGITNSILAWRDGETLVPSLWLIGFSLLGIIVLLLATDILGRMRNYILANRKQKLIMPTIESEVGRRKGLVVLVSNRPDPPAKFAVAHHAWNLIPGEKPTLKHCWLIAGPGDEEYSSLHNALQLKAELKASKISADICSLNDLTSIEEVYLLTKKAITEAFTQHNFQLEEIIADCTGGTKQMTLGMVLAAAEFGVDLQYLDPNQLKKSGRVEKVAGGVARPINLSFWSKDS
;
A
#
# COMPACT_ATOMS: atom_id res chain seq x y z
N MET A 1 -6.50 6.51 -29.69
CA MET A 1 -5.41 7.52 -29.75
C MET A 1 -5.73 8.76 -28.90
N LEU A 2 -6.88 9.43 -29.08
CA LEU A 2 -7.30 10.54 -28.20
C LEU A 2 -7.31 10.18 -26.71
N ASP A 3 -7.75 8.96 -26.38
CA ASP A 3 -7.85 8.50 -24.99
C ASP A 3 -6.49 8.29 -24.30
N GLN A 4 -5.44 8.02 -25.09
CA GLN A 4 -4.07 7.98 -24.58
C GLN A 4 -3.51 9.38 -24.36
N ILE A 5 -3.94 10.37 -25.14
CA ILE A 5 -3.50 11.77 -25.02
C ILE A 5 -4.13 12.39 -23.77
N THR A 6 -5.44 12.22 -23.56
CA THR A 6 -6.15 12.72 -22.36
C THR A 6 -5.59 12.12 -21.06
N ARG A 7 -5.26 10.83 -21.06
CA ARG A 7 -4.66 10.14 -19.90
C ARG A 7 -3.21 10.58 -19.62
N ARG A 8 -2.48 11.04 -20.64
CA ARG A 8 -1.15 11.64 -20.47
C ARG A 8 -1.23 13.08 -19.97
N LEU A 9 -2.23 13.84 -20.44
CA LEU A 9 -2.46 15.21 -20.00
C LEU A 9 -2.92 15.28 -18.54
N SER A 10 -3.69 14.31 -18.03
CA SER A 10 -4.10 14.29 -16.62
C SER A 10 -2.94 14.17 -15.63
N ILE A 11 -1.79 13.62 -16.05
CA ILE A 11 -0.57 13.56 -15.25
C ILE A 11 0.00 14.97 -15.01
N LEU A 12 -0.06 15.84 -16.02
CA LEU A 12 0.38 17.23 -15.90
C LEU A 12 -0.46 18.02 -14.89
N PHE A 13 -1.73 17.67 -14.72
CA PHE A 13 -2.64 18.30 -13.77
C PHE A 13 -2.75 17.55 -12.43
N SER A 14 -1.89 16.55 -12.18
CA SER A 14 -1.87 15.87 -10.89
C SER A 14 -1.21 16.74 -9.82
N SER A 15 -1.81 16.80 -8.63
CA SER A 15 -1.34 17.64 -7.50
C SER A 15 0.04 17.26 -6.97
N SER A 16 0.58 16.11 -7.38
CA SER A 16 1.89 15.60 -6.97
C SER A 16 3.06 16.15 -7.79
N THR A 17 2.81 16.88 -8.89
CA THR A 17 3.87 17.43 -9.75
C THR A 17 3.64 18.88 -10.17
N PRO A 18 3.51 19.84 -9.22
CA PRO A 18 3.26 21.25 -9.55
C PRO A 18 4.37 21.89 -10.39
N TRP A 19 5.61 21.38 -10.29
CA TRP A 19 6.75 21.86 -11.06
C TRP A 19 6.64 21.58 -12.57
N LEU A 20 5.91 20.53 -12.98
CA LEU A 20 5.69 20.23 -14.40
C LEU A 20 4.78 21.29 -15.05
N VAL A 21 3.75 21.73 -14.35
CA VAL A 21 2.87 22.81 -14.81
C VAL A 21 3.66 24.10 -14.99
N LEU A 22 4.54 24.42 -14.04
CA LEU A 22 5.43 25.59 -14.12
C LEU A 22 6.41 25.47 -15.30
N ALA A 23 7.03 24.30 -15.49
CA ALA A 23 7.97 24.08 -16.58
C ALA A 23 7.30 24.20 -17.96
N VAL A 24 6.09 23.64 -18.11
CA VAL A 24 5.29 23.77 -19.34
C VAL A 24 4.88 25.23 -19.55
N GLY A 25 4.39 25.90 -18.51
CA GLY A 25 3.99 27.31 -18.58
C GLY A 25 5.12 28.24 -19.01
N LEU A 26 6.32 28.07 -18.42
CA LEU A 26 7.52 28.82 -18.81
C LEU A 26 7.90 28.54 -20.27
N SER A 27 7.85 27.28 -20.70
CA SER A 27 8.18 26.91 -22.08
C SER A 27 7.21 27.52 -23.10
N VAL A 28 5.92 27.58 -22.76
CA VAL A 28 4.89 28.24 -23.60
C VAL A 28 5.12 29.75 -23.66
N SER A 29 5.50 30.38 -22.55
CA SER A 29 5.82 31.82 -22.52
C SER A 29 7.00 32.14 -23.44
N VAL A 30 8.10 31.39 -23.34
CA VAL A 30 9.30 31.60 -24.17
C VAL A 30 9.01 31.35 -25.65
N LEU A 31 8.18 30.35 -25.98
CA LEU A 31 7.71 30.13 -27.35
C LEU A 31 6.89 31.31 -27.87
N GLY A 32 6.00 31.87 -27.05
CA GLY A 32 5.19 33.03 -27.39
C GLY A 32 6.05 34.25 -27.74
N ASP A 33 7.05 34.53 -26.90
CA ASP A 33 8.00 35.61 -27.13
C ASP A 33 8.84 35.38 -28.39
N GLY A 34 9.31 34.15 -28.61
CA GLY A 34 10.07 33.76 -29.81
C GLY A 34 9.27 33.95 -31.11
N ILE A 35 7.98 33.58 -31.11
CA ILE A 35 7.08 33.77 -32.26
C ILE A 35 6.84 35.26 -32.49
N THR A 36 6.52 36.01 -31.44
CA THR A 36 6.21 37.45 -31.53
C THR A 36 7.41 38.23 -32.09
N ASN A 37 8.62 37.95 -31.58
CA ASN A 37 9.85 38.56 -32.07
C ASN A 37 10.16 38.17 -33.52
N SER A 38 9.85 36.93 -33.93
CA SER A 38 10.02 36.50 -35.32
C SER A 38 9.09 37.26 -36.28
N ILE A 39 7.84 37.49 -35.88
CA ILE A 39 6.86 38.25 -36.67
C ILE A 39 7.30 39.71 -36.82
N LEU A 40 7.77 40.33 -35.73
CA LEU A 40 8.26 41.71 -35.74
C LEU A 40 9.52 41.86 -36.62
N ALA A 41 10.51 40.98 -36.44
CA ALA A 41 11.73 41.00 -37.25
C ALA A 41 11.45 40.79 -38.75
N TRP A 42 10.48 39.92 -39.09
CA TRP A 42 10.04 39.73 -40.47
C TRP A 42 9.41 40.98 -41.06
N ARG A 43 8.54 41.66 -40.30
CA ARG A 43 7.90 42.92 -40.72
C ARG A 43 8.92 44.03 -40.95
N ASP A 44 9.93 44.11 -40.10
CA ASP A 44 10.91 45.20 -40.08
C ASP A 44 12.12 44.94 -41.01
N GLY A 45 12.14 43.79 -41.71
CA GLY A 45 13.20 43.43 -42.66
C GLY A 45 14.52 42.99 -42.00
N GLU A 46 14.49 42.68 -40.71
CA GLU A 46 15.64 42.23 -39.94
C GLU A 46 15.94 40.74 -40.14
N THR A 47 17.16 40.32 -39.79
CA THR A 47 17.55 38.90 -39.88
C THR A 47 16.83 38.04 -38.85
N LEU A 48 16.08 37.05 -39.30
CA LEU A 48 15.28 36.11 -38.46
C LEU A 48 16.11 35.08 -37.67
N VAL A 49 17.43 35.06 -37.85
CA VAL A 49 18.28 33.97 -37.33
C VAL A 49 18.17 33.80 -35.80
N PRO A 50 18.24 34.86 -34.96
CA PRO A 50 18.22 34.69 -33.51
C PRO A 50 16.89 34.14 -32.97
N SER A 51 15.76 34.53 -33.56
CA SER A 51 14.44 34.11 -33.08
C SER A 51 14.11 32.66 -33.45
N LEU A 52 14.63 32.17 -34.58
CA LEU A 52 14.52 30.76 -34.97
C LEU A 52 15.27 29.83 -34.00
N TRP A 53 16.42 30.25 -33.46
CA TRP A 53 17.14 29.48 -32.44
C TRP A 53 16.35 29.35 -31.14
N LEU A 54 15.70 30.43 -30.68
CA LEU A 54 14.87 30.41 -29.47
C LEU A 54 13.69 29.42 -29.61
N ILE A 55 13.02 29.43 -30.76
CA ILE A 55 11.95 28.47 -31.06
C ILE A 55 12.50 27.04 -31.06
N GLY A 56 13.64 26.80 -31.72
CA GLY A 56 14.29 25.50 -31.78
C GLY A 56 14.65 24.94 -30.40
N PHE A 57 15.28 25.74 -29.53
CA PHE A 57 15.63 25.32 -28.18
C PHE A 57 14.41 25.04 -27.30
N SER A 58 13.36 25.85 -27.45
CA SER A 58 12.13 25.67 -26.68
C SER A 58 11.39 24.38 -27.07
N LEU A 59 11.31 24.08 -28.36
CA LEU A 59 10.74 22.82 -28.86
C LEU A 59 11.56 21.61 -28.38
N LEU A 60 12.90 21.70 -28.42
CA LEU A 60 13.77 20.65 -27.91
C LEU A 60 13.55 20.41 -26.41
N GLY A 61 13.44 21.48 -25.61
CA GLY A 61 13.16 21.39 -24.18
C GLY A 61 11.85 20.66 -23.86
N ILE A 62 10.78 20.97 -24.62
CA ILE A 62 9.48 20.28 -24.47
C ILE A 62 9.62 18.79 -24.81
N ILE A 63 10.32 18.45 -25.90
CA ILE A 63 10.54 17.04 -26.30
C ILE A 63 11.30 16.30 -25.20
N VAL A 64 12.37 16.88 -24.65
CA VAL A 64 13.15 16.28 -23.56
C VAL A 64 12.29 16.07 -22.32
N LEU A 65 11.43 17.03 -21.95
CA LEU A 65 10.52 16.90 -20.82
C LEU A 65 9.50 15.75 -21.01
N LEU A 66 8.92 15.64 -22.21
CA LEU A 66 8.00 14.55 -22.54
C LEU A 66 8.69 13.18 -22.51
N LEU A 67 9.92 13.09 -23.01
CA LEU A 67 10.72 11.86 -22.93
C LEU A 67 11.08 11.52 -21.49
N ALA A 68 11.49 12.51 -20.68
CA ALA A 68 11.83 12.30 -19.29
C ALA A 68 10.63 11.77 -18.48
N THR A 69 9.43 12.32 -18.71
CA THR A 69 8.21 11.84 -18.03
C THR A 69 7.82 10.42 -18.47
N ASP A 70 7.97 10.06 -19.75
CA ASP A 70 7.74 8.69 -20.24
C ASP A 70 8.76 7.70 -19.63
N ILE A 71 10.04 8.06 -19.60
CA ILE A 71 11.12 7.25 -19.01
C ILE A 71 10.90 7.06 -17.51
N LEU A 72 10.60 8.14 -16.77
CA LEU A 72 10.31 8.05 -15.33
C LEU A 72 9.06 7.19 -15.06
N GLY A 73 8.03 7.30 -15.90
CA GLY A 73 6.84 6.45 -15.82
C GLY A 73 7.16 4.98 -16.05
N ARG A 74 7.95 4.66 -17.09
CA ARG A 74 8.42 3.29 -17.36
C ARG A 74 9.30 2.77 -16.24
N MET A 75 10.22 3.57 -15.73
CA MET A 75 11.11 3.19 -14.63
C MET A 75 10.32 2.93 -13.35
N ARG A 76 9.33 3.76 -13.03
CA ARG A 76 8.41 3.52 -11.90
C ARG A 76 7.66 2.21 -12.09
N ASN A 77 7.08 2.00 -13.27
CA ASN A 77 6.33 0.77 -13.56
C ASN A 77 7.23 -0.46 -13.58
N TYR A 78 8.48 -0.33 -14.04
CA TYR A 78 9.49 -1.39 -14.02
C TYR A 78 9.93 -1.72 -12.59
N ILE A 79 10.15 -0.72 -11.74
CA ILE A 79 10.44 -0.94 -10.31
C ILE A 79 9.25 -1.60 -9.62
N LEU A 80 8.02 -1.18 -9.92
CA LEU A 80 6.80 -1.80 -9.38
C LEU A 80 6.61 -3.23 -9.91
N ALA A 81 6.88 -3.48 -11.19
CA ALA A 81 6.80 -4.81 -11.79
C ALA A 81 7.88 -5.76 -11.27
N ASN A 82 9.12 -5.27 -11.09
CA ASN A 82 10.20 -6.05 -10.50
C ASN A 82 10.03 -6.24 -8.98
N ARG A 83 9.30 -5.35 -8.29
CA ARG A 83 8.83 -5.61 -6.92
C ARG A 83 7.81 -6.74 -6.87
N LYS A 84 6.93 -6.86 -7.88
CA LYS A 84 5.99 -8.00 -7.99
C LYS A 84 6.68 -9.34 -8.29
N GLN A 85 7.85 -9.32 -8.94
CA GLN A 85 8.58 -10.54 -9.30
C GLN A 85 9.51 -11.09 -8.20
N LYS A 86 9.71 -10.35 -7.11
CA LYS A 86 10.31 -10.91 -5.90
C LYS A 86 9.23 -11.43 -4.95
N LEU A 87 8.23 -12.13 -5.49
CA LEU A 87 7.60 -13.23 -4.76
C LEU A 87 8.69 -14.28 -4.57
N ILE A 88 9.49 -14.08 -3.52
CA ILE A 88 10.36 -15.11 -2.97
C ILE A 88 9.45 -16.32 -2.82
N MET A 89 9.67 -17.35 -3.63
CA MET A 89 9.02 -18.64 -3.45
C MET A 89 9.23 -19.01 -1.99
N PRO A 90 8.19 -18.98 -1.14
CA PRO A 90 8.38 -19.42 0.21
C PRO A 90 8.72 -20.89 0.09
N THR A 91 9.95 -21.25 0.49
CA THR A 91 10.14 -22.57 1.05
C THR A 91 9.04 -22.70 2.09
N ILE A 92 8.19 -23.71 1.96
CA ILE A 92 7.04 -23.92 2.84
C ILE A 92 7.63 -24.20 4.23
N GLU A 93 8.01 -23.16 4.95
CA GLU A 93 8.21 -23.22 6.38
C GLU A 93 6.82 -23.53 6.94
N SER A 94 6.74 -24.65 7.67
CA SER A 94 5.48 -25.15 8.21
C SER A 94 4.83 -24.21 9.22
N GLU A 95 5.58 -23.20 9.68
CA GLU A 95 5.19 -22.23 10.70
C GLU A 95 5.53 -20.81 10.25
N VAL A 96 4.62 -19.88 10.49
CA VAL A 96 4.82 -18.46 10.18
C VAL A 96 5.87 -17.89 11.14
N GLY A 97 6.96 -17.35 10.62
CA GLY A 97 7.95 -16.64 11.45
C GLY A 97 7.34 -15.39 12.11
N ARG A 98 7.87 -14.99 13.26
CA ARG A 98 7.44 -13.74 13.92
C ARG A 98 7.84 -12.50 13.08
N ARG A 99 7.09 -11.41 13.22
CA ARG A 99 7.17 -10.22 12.35
C ARG A 99 7.11 -8.94 13.19
N LYS A 100 7.72 -7.86 12.70
CA LYS A 100 7.79 -6.57 13.42
C LYS A 100 6.53 -5.73 13.23
N GLY A 101 5.89 -5.84 12.07
CA GLY A 101 4.62 -5.22 11.76
C GLY A 101 3.51 -6.26 11.55
N LEU A 102 2.35 -6.03 12.17
CA LEU A 102 1.16 -6.87 11.99
C LEU A 102 -0.02 -5.99 11.57
N VAL A 103 -0.65 -6.31 10.44
CA VAL A 103 -1.95 -5.74 10.06
C VAL A 103 -3.01 -6.80 10.28
N VAL A 104 -4.03 -6.53 11.09
CA VAL A 104 -4.99 -7.57 11.51
C VAL A 104 -6.42 -7.08 11.48
N LEU A 105 -7.32 -7.95 11.02
CA LEU A 105 -8.77 -7.73 11.09
C LEU A 105 -9.30 -8.09 12.48
N VAL A 106 -9.96 -7.14 13.14
CA VAL A 106 -10.57 -7.36 14.45
C VAL A 106 -12.04 -7.77 14.28
N SER A 107 -12.45 -8.89 14.86
CA SER A 107 -13.83 -9.40 14.77
C SER A 107 -14.68 -8.99 15.97
N ASN A 108 -16.01 -8.98 15.81
CA ASN A 108 -17.00 -8.74 16.86
C ASN A 108 -17.31 -9.99 17.70
N ARG A 109 -16.36 -10.44 18.53
CA ARG A 109 -16.57 -11.57 19.45
C ARG A 109 -15.67 -11.46 20.70
N PRO A 110 -16.01 -12.09 21.83
CA PRO A 110 -15.25 -11.96 23.07
C PRO A 110 -13.75 -12.28 22.99
N ASP A 111 -13.40 -13.36 22.29
CA ASP A 111 -12.00 -13.75 22.04
C ASP A 111 -11.68 -13.61 20.55
N PRO A 112 -11.39 -12.40 20.05
CA PRO A 112 -11.15 -12.18 18.63
C PRO A 112 -9.89 -12.94 18.19
N PRO A 113 -9.85 -13.51 16.96
CA PRO A 113 -8.66 -14.20 16.46
C PRO A 113 -7.42 -13.29 16.49
N ALA A 114 -7.64 -11.98 16.29
CA ALA A 114 -6.62 -10.95 16.37
C ALA A 114 -5.78 -11.02 17.65
N LYS A 115 -6.37 -11.40 18.79
CA LYS A 115 -5.64 -11.55 20.05
C LYS A 115 -4.59 -12.66 19.97
N PHE A 116 -4.92 -13.78 19.34
CA PHE A 116 -4.00 -14.91 19.15
C PHE A 116 -2.93 -14.61 18.09
N ALA A 117 -3.29 -13.88 17.03
CA ALA A 117 -2.32 -13.42 16.05
C ALA A 117 -1.31 -12.46 16.69
N VAL A 118 -1.79 -11.44 17.42
CA VAL A 118 -0.95 -10.55 18.21
C VAL A 118 -0.08 -11.33 19.18
N ALA A 119 -0.66 -12.28 19.92
CA ALA A 119 0.06 -13.13 20.87
C ALA A 119 1.27 -13.82 20.23
N HIS A 120 1.06 -14.41 19.06
CA HIS A 120 2.08 -15.15 18.32
C HIS A 120 3.28 -14.29 17.94
N HIS A 121 3.06 -13.03 17.51
CA HIS A 121 4.14 -12.12 17.12
C HIS A 121 4.70 -11.30 18.30
N ALA A 122 3.90 -11.03 19.32
CA ALA A 122 4.24 -10.19 20.47
C ALA A 122 4.94 -10.96 21.57
N TRP A 123 4.48 -12.17 21.92
CA TRP A 123 4.97 -12.88 23.10
C TRP A 123 5.98 -13.94 22.75
N ASN A 124 7.03 -13.98 23.58
CA ASN A 124 8.10 -14.95 23.43
C ASN A 124 7.68 -16.23 24.12
N LEU A 125 7.56 -17.30 23.35
CA LEU A 125 7.48 -18.66 23.88
C LEU A 125 8.82 -19.10 24.52
N ILE A 126 9.89 -18.35 24.29
CA ILE A 126 11.25 -18.63 24.77
C ILE A 126 11.62 -17.58 25.85
N PRO A 127 11.90 -17.99 27.10
CA PRO A 127 12.35 -17.08 28.15
C PRO A 127 13.61 -16.30 27.74
N GLY A 128 13.57 -14.97 27.86
CA GLY A 128 14.72 -14.08 27.61
C GLY A 128 14.81 -13.48 26.21
N GLU A 129 14.00 -13.94 25.24
CA GLU A 129 13.90 -13.30 23.94
C GLU A 129 13.15 -11.95 24.06
N LYS A 130 13.40 -10.99 23.15
CA LYS A 130 12.67 -9.71 23.10
C LYS A 130 11.46 -9.84 22.16
N PRO A 131 10.31 -9.21 22.50
CA PRO A 131 9.13 -9.24 21.64
C PRO A 131 9.50 -8.79 20.23
N THR A 132 9.10 -9.56 19.21
CA THR A 132 9.42 -9.25 17.81
C THR A 132 8.50 -8.16 17.26
N LEU A 133 7.21 -8.23 17.63
CA LEU A 133 6.21 -7.24 17.23
C LEU A 133 6.53 -5.86 17.83
N LYS A 134 6.60 -4.85 16.96
CA LYS A 134 6.86 -3.45 17.33
C LYS A 134 5.65 -2.55 17.08
N HIS A 135 4.91 -2.82 16.01
CA HIS A 135 3.71 -2.06 15.67
C HIS A 135 2.59 -2.97 15.16
N CYS A 136 1.34 -2.64 15.51
CA CYS A 136 0.14 -3.37 15.07
C CYS A 136 -0.93 -2.41 14.54
N TRP A 137 -1.40 -2.64 13.32
CA TRP A 137 -2.55 -1.95 12.74
C TRP A 137 -3.80 -2.80 12.89
N LEU A 138 -4.77 -2.28 13.63
CA LEU A 138 -6.03 -2.95 13.99
C LEU A 138 -7.15 -2.42 13.10
N ILE A 139 -7.52 -3.16 12.06
CA ILE A 139 -8.65 -2.79 11.20
C ILE A 139 -9.93 -3.27 11.84
N ALA A 140 -10.80 -2.34 12.20
CA ALA A 140 -11.99 -2.61 13.00
C ALA A 140 -13.25 -2.01 12.36
N GLY A 141 -14.33 -2.79 12.40
CA GLY A 141 -15.66 -2.35 12.04
C GLY A 141 -16.25 -1.34 13.02
N PRO A 142 -17.27 -0.57 12.62
CA PRO A 142 -17.97 0.33 13.51
C PRO A 142 -18.73 -0.44 14.60
N GLY A 143 -19.05 0.24 15.70
CA GLY A 143 -19.86 -0.28 16.80
C GLY A 143 -19.36 0.20 18.17
N ASP A 144 -20.28 0.35 19.11
CA ASP A 144 -20.06 0.79 20.48
C ASP A 144 -20.47 -0.27 21.52
N GLU A 145 -21.20 -1.29 21.08
CA GLU A 145 -21.60 -2.43 21.90
C GLU A 145 -20.39 -3.21 22.48
N GLU A 146 -20.63 -3.88 23.61
CA GLU A 146 -19.67 -4.82 24.19
C GLU A 146 -19.33 -5.91 23.15
N TYR A 147 -18.04 -6.21 23.00
CA TYR A 147 -17.52 -7.11 21.98
C TYR A 147 -17.72 -6.68 20.52
N SER A 148 -18.10 -5.42 20.25
CA SER A 148 -17.99 -4.86 18.91
C SER A 148 -16.53 -4.91 18.43
N SER A 149 -16.34 -4.92 17.10
CA SER A 149 -15.01 -4.95 16.51
C SER A 149 -14.14 -3.78 16.99
N LEU A 150 -14.71 -2.57 17.07
CA LEU A 150 -14.03 -1.38 17.58
C LEU A 150 -13.73 -1.47 19.08
N HIS A 151 -14.67 -1.95 19.91
CA HIS A 151 -14.43 -2.17 21.35
C HIS A 151 -13.26 -3.12 21.57
N ASN A 152 -13.25 -4.25 20.86
CA ASN A 152 -12.15 -5.22 20.91
C ASN A 152 -10.82 -4.62 20.45
N ALA A 153 -10.82 -3.78 19.42
CA ALA A 153 -9.61 -3.11 18.94
C ALA A 153 -9.07 -2.10 19.97
N LEU A 154 -9.95 -1.37 20.66
CA LEU A 154 -9.58 -0.45 21.75
C LEU A 154 -8.97 -1.21 22.93
N GLN A 155 -9.58 -2.32 23.34
CA GLN A 155 -9.04 -3.18 24.39
C GLN A 155 -7.65 -3.72 24.02
N LEU A 156 -7.52 -4.28 22.80
CA LEU A 156 -6.25 -4.82 22.32
C LEU A 156 -5.17 -3.75 22.19
N LYS A 157 -5.51 -2.53 21.75
CA LYS A 157 -4.60 -1.37 21.74
C LYS A 157 -4.10 -1.02 23.14
N ALA A 158 -4.97 -1.08 24.16
CA ALA A 158 -4.57 -0.85 25.55
C ALA A 158 -3.63 -1.95 26.07
N GLU A 159 -3.90 -3.22 25.79
CA GLU A 159 -3.04 -4.36 26.14
C GLU A 159 -1.65 -4.27 25.47
N LEU A 160 -1.61 -3.90 24.18
CA LEU A 160 -0.37 -3.67 23.43
C LEU A 160 0.45 -2.53 23.99
N LYS A 161 -0.21 -1.41 24.35
CA LYS A 161 0.45 -0.26 24.97
C LYS A 161 1.07 -0.63 26.32
N ALA A 162 0.40 -1.43 27.14
CA ALA A 162 0.95 -1.94 28.40
C ALA A 162 2.20 -2.81 28.17
N SER A 163 2.26 -3.50 27.03
CA SER A 163 3.41 -4.31 26.59
C SER A 163 4.49 -3.52 25.83
N LYS A 164 4.39 -2.18 25.78
CA LYS A 164 5.30 -1.29 25.01
C LYS A 164 5.31 -1.55 23.50
N ILE A 165 4.22 -2.10 22.96
CA ILE A 165 4.00 -2.28 21.53
C ILE A 165 3.09 -1.16 21.04
N SER A 166 3.50 -0.48 19.98
CA SER A 166 2.69 0.59 19.38
C SER A 166 1.53 0.00 18.57
N ALA A 167 0.37 0.65 18.58
CA ALA A 167 -0.77 0.17 17.83
C ALA A 167 -1.70 1.30 17.40
N ASP A 168 -2.21 1.20 16.17
CA ASP A 168 -3.17 2.13 15.60
C ASP A 168 -4.44 1.42 15.15
N ILE A 169 -5.57 2.11 15.32
CA ILE A 169 -6.88 1.60 14.96
C ILE A 169 -7.28 2.24 13.64
N CYS A 170 -7.57 1.39 12.66
CA CYS A 170 -8.07 1.75 11.35
C CYS A 170 -9.57 1.44 11.32
N SER A 171 -10.39 2.42 11.72
CA SER A 171 -11.85 2.27 11.78
C SER A 171 -12.47 2.26 10.38
N LEU A 172 -13.33 1.29 10.12
CA LEU A 172 -14.18 1.21 8.94
C LEU A 172 -15.50 1.94 9.18
N ASN A 173 -16.05 2.52 8.12
CA ASN A 173 -17.42 3.04 8.10
C ASN A 173 -18.40 1.96 7.63
N ASP A 174 -17.99 1.10 6.70
CA ASP A 174 -18.84 0.05 6.13
C ASP A 174 -18.14 -1.32 6.12
N LEU A 175 -18.72 -2.29 6.84
CA LEU A 175 -18.24 -3.68 6.92
C LEU A 175 -18.30 -4.44 5.59
N THR A 176 -19.06 -3.94 4.62
CA THR A 176 -19.24 -4.55 3.30
C THR A 176 -18.34 -3.93 2.24
N SER A 177 -17.68 -2.81 2.55
CA SER A 177 -16.81 -2.10 1.62
C SER A 177 -15.44 -2.78 1.50
N ILE A 178 -15.28 -3.61 0.46
CA ILE A 178 -14.00 -4.21 0.09
C ILE A 178 -12.95 -3.12 -0.20
N GLU A 179 -13.36 -2.03 -0.85
CA GLU A 179 -12.50 -0.91 -1.20
C GLU A 179 -11.95 -0.21 0.04
N GLU A 180 -12.79 0.05 1.04
CA GLU A 180 -12.35 0.71 2.27
C GLU A 180 -11.30 -0.13 3.01
N VAL A 181 -11.54 -1.44 3.12
CA VAL A 181 -10.59 -2.37 3.76
C VAL A 181 -9.29 -2.46 2.99
N TYR A 182 -9.36 -2.50 1.65
CA TYR A 182 -8.18 -2.44 0.79
C TYR A 182 -7.38 -1.15 1.02
N LEU A 183 -8.04 0.01 1.04
CA LEU A 183 -7.38 1.31 1.24
C LEU A 183 -6.76 1.44 2.64
N LEU A 184 -7.44 0.97 3.68
CA LEU A 184 -6.90 0.97 5.05
C LEU A 184 -5.72 0.01 5.20
N THR A 185 -5.79 -1.19 4.61
CA THR A 185 -4.68 -2.15 4.61
C THR A 185 -3.47 -1.58 3.86
N LYS A 186 -3.71 -0.96 2.69
CA LYS A 186 -2.70 -0.25 1.90
C LYS A 186 -2.05 0.89 2.67
N LYS A 187 -2.85 1.67 3.38
CA LYS A 187 -2.36 2.74 4.26
C LYS A 187 -1.46 2.18 5.36
N ALA A 188 -1.92 1.15 6.09
CA ALA A 188 -1.16 0.51 7.15
C ALA A 188 0.21 -0.02 6.66
N ILE A 189 0.22 -0.73 5.52
CA ILE A 189 1.45 -1.21 4.88
C ILE A 189 2.37 -0.03 4.50
N THR A 190 1.82 1.06 3.94
CA THR A 190 2.60 2.25 3.57
C THR A 190 3.20 2.96 4.78
N GLU A 191 2.47 3.04 5.89
CA GLU A 191 2.95 3.61 7.15
C GLU A 191 4.07 2.75 7.76
N ALA A 192 3.96 1.43 7.66
CA ALA A 192 5.03 0.51 8.08
C ALA A 192 6.37 0.83 7.39
N PHE A 193 6.35 1.14 6.08
CA PHE A 193 7.54 1.55 5.34
C PHE A 193 8.00 2.96 5.70
N THR A 194 7.09 3.92 5.66
CA THR A 194 7.44 5.35 5.67
C THR A 194 7.69 5.89 7.07
N GLN A 195 6.98 5.38 8.08
CA GLN A 195 7.04 5.87 9.45
C GLN A 195 7.84 4.94 10.36
N HIS A 196 7.77 3.63 10.12
CA HIS A 196 8.44 2.63 10.96
C HIS A 196 9.71 2.03 10.33
N ASN A 197 9.98 2.32 9.05
CA ASN A 197 11.13 1.82 8.30
C ASN A 197 11.24 0.28 8.32
N PHE A 198 10.10 -0.41 8.32
CA PHE A 198 10.05 -1.88 8.21
C PHE A 198 10.33 -2.31 6.78
N GLN A 199 11.01 -3.44 6.62
CA GLN A 199 11.10 -4.14 5.32
C GLN A 199 9.83 -4.94 5.05
N LEU A 200 9.61 -5.32 3.80
CA LEU A 200 8.40 -6.03 3.38
C LEU A 200 8.25 -7.37 4.10
N GLU A 201 9.37 -8.08 4.27
CA GLU A 201 9.47 -9.38 4.93
C GLU A 201 9.30 -9.28 6.46
N GLU A 202 9.25 -8.07 7.00
CA GLU A 202 9.03 -7.81 8.43
C GLU A 202 7.57 -7.49 8.75
N ILE A 203 6.71 -7.42 7.73
CA ILE A 203 5.29 -7.10 7.82
C ILE A 203 4.49 -8.35 7.43
N ILE A 204 3.39 -8.59 8.15
CA ILE A 204 2.44 -9.65 7.81
C ILE A 204 1.00 -9.19 8.02
N ALA A 205 0.10 -9.68 7.17
CA ALA A 205 -1.32 -9.43 7.27
C ALA A 205 -2.06 -10.68 7.77
N ASP A 206 -2.81 -10.57 8.87
CA ASP A 206 -3.65 -11.64 9.41
C ASP A 206 -5.11 -11.43 9.00
N CYS A 207 -5.60 -12.35 8.18
CA CYS A 207 -6.94 -12.28 7.61
C CYS A 207 -7.92 -13.28 8.26
N THR A 208 -7.61 -13.76 9.46
CA THR A 208 -8.46 -14.73 10.19
C THR A 208 -9.75 -14.09 10.70
N GLY A 209 -9.67 -12.82 11.12
CA GLY A 209 -10.81 -12.05 11.63
C GLY A 209 -11.63 -11.37 10.54
N GLY A 210 -12.62 -10.58 10.97
CA GLY A 210 -13.47 -9.80 10.08
C GLY A 210 -14.51 -10.62 9.30
N THR A 211 -15.16 -9.96 8.35
CA THR A 211 -16.08 -10.56 7.37
C THR A 211 -15.29 -11.06 6.15
N LYS A 212 -15.92 -11.89 5.31
CA LYS A 212 -15.29 -12.35 4.06
C LYS A 212 -14.90 -11.20 3.13
N GLN A 213 -15.71 -10.15 3.10
CA GLN A 213 -15.47 -8.93 2.34
C GLN A 213 -14.21 -8.22 2.85
N MET A 214 -14.04 -8.13 4.18
CA MET A 214 -12.83 -7.58 4.80
C MET A 214 -11.59 -8.43 4.47
N THR A 215 -11.69 -9.76 4.59
CA THR A 215 -10.62 -10.68 4.19
C THR A 215 -10.20 -10.44 2.74
N LEU A 216 -11.15 -10.31 1.81
CA LEU A 216 -10.86 -10.05 0.40
C LEU A 216 -10.13 -8.72 0.19
N GLY A 217 -10.60 -7.63 0.82
CA GLY A 217 -9.94 -6.32 0.72
C GLY A 217 -8.49 -6.34 1.23
N MET A 218 -8.26 -7.00 2.36
CA MET A 218 -6.91 -7.20 2.91
C MET A 218 -6.03 -8.05 2.00
N VAL A 219 -6.54 -9.17 1.49
CA VAL A 219 -5.78 -10.08 0.60
C VAL A 219 -5.39 -9.34 -0.68
N LEU A 220 -6.29 -8.56 -1.29
CA LEU A 220 -5.99 -7.77 -2.49
C LEU A 220 -4.88 -6.74 -2.22
N ALA A 221 -4.93 -6.05 -1.07
CA ALA A 221 -3.90 -5.09 -0.69
C ALA A 221 -2.56 -5.79 -0.41
N ALA A 222 -2.55 -6.88 0.36
CA ALA A 222 -1.33 -7.62 0.63
C ALA A 222 -0.69 -8.18 -0.65
N ALA A 223 -1.49 -8.72 -1.57
CA ALA A 223 -1.04 -9.20 -2.87
C ALA A 223 -0.42 -8.09 -3.74
N GLU A 224 -0.99 -6.88 -3.74
CA GLU A 224 -0.45 -5.75 -4.48
C GLU A 224 0.95 -5.35 -3.99
N PHE A 225 1.16 -5.38 -2.68
CA PHE A 225 2.41 -4.95 -2.05
C PHE A 225 3.44 -6.09 -1.89
N GLY A 226 3.04 -7.34 -2.09
CA GLY A 226 3.88 -8.51 -1.82
C GLY A 226 4.07 -8.78 -0.33
N VAL A 227 3.13 -8.37 0.52
CA VAL A 227 3.15 -8.63 1.97
C VAL A 227 2.68 -10.06 2.22
N ASP A 228 3.37 -10.77 3.12
CA ASP A 228 2.97 -12.10 3.56
C ASP A 228 1.56 -12.06 4.18
N LEU A 229 0.79 -13.11 3.94
CA LEU A 229 -0.52 -13.32 4.55
C LEU A 229 -0.45 -14.51 5.49
N GLN A 230 -1.23 -14.44 6.58
CA GLN A 230 -1.46 -15.57 7.46
C GLN A 230 -2.94 -15.72 7.81
N TYR A 231 -3.28 -16.92 8.26
CA TYR A 231 -4.52 -17.21 8.98
C TYR A 231 -4.23 -18.11 10.18
N LEU A 232 -5.08 -18.08 11.19
CA LEU A 232 -5.02 -19.01 12.31
C LEU A 232 -5.82 -20.27 11.98
N ASP A 233 -5.10 -21.39 11.91
CA ASP A 233 -5.66 -22.73 11.79
C ASP A 233 -6.04 -23.22 13.20
N PRO A 234 -7.32 -23.51 13.46
CA PRO A 234 -7.78 -23.89 14.80
C PRO A 234 -7.20 -25.24 15.24
N ASN A 235 -6.70 -25.31 16.48
CA ASN A 235 -6.12 -26.54 17.02
C ASN A 235 -7.15 -27.68 17.16
N GLN A 236 -8.41 -27.33 17.38
CA GLN A 236 -9.49 -28.28 17.55
C GLN A 236 -10.77 -27.82 16.84
N LEU A 237 -11.44 -28.79 16.22
CA LEU A 237 -12.77 -28.64 15.67
C LEU A 237 -13.73 -29.43 16.55
N LYS A 238 -14.88 -28.82 16.85
CA LYS A 238 -16.01 -29.52 17.45
C LYS A 238 -16.49 -30.63 16.52
N LYS A 239 -17.22 -31.61 17.06
CA LYS A 239 -17.88 -32.67 16.25
C LYS A 239 -18.78 -32.14 15.13
N SER A 240 -19.27 -30.90 15.27
CA SER A 240 -20.05 -30.20 14.24
C SER A 240 -19.22 -29.60 13.10
N GLY A 241 -17.89 -29.75 13.10
CA GLY A 241 -16.97 -29.11 12.17
C GLY A 241 -16.70 -27.63 12.47
N ARG A 242 -17.31 -27.06 13.52
CA ARG A 242 -17.05 -25.67 13.94
C ARG A 242 -15.80 -25.56 14.80
N VAL A 243 -15.12 -24.42 14.73
CA VAL A 243 -13.93 -24.13 15.56
C VAL A 243 -14.23 -24.18 17.05
N GLU A 244 -13.39 -24.88 17.80
CA GLU A 244 -13.36 -24.82 19.26
C GLU A 244 -12.55 -23.61 19.72
N LYS A 245 -13.27 -22.60 20.24
CA LYS A 245 -12.72 -21.26 20.52
C LYS A 245 -11.61 -21.25 21.58
N VAL A 246 -11.63 -22.21 22.51
CA VAL A 246 -10.72 -22.25 23.67
C VAL A 246 -9.38 -22.92 23.33
N ALA A 247 -9.35 -23.77 22.28
CA ALA A 247 -8.17 -24.54 21.93
C ALA A 247 -7.04 -23.70 21.30
N GLY A 248 -7.30 -22.44 20.95
CA GLY A 248 -6.36 -21.58 20.22
C GLY A 248 -6.21 -21.99 18.76
N GLY A 249 -5.14 -21.52 18.12
CA GLY A 249 -4.79 -21.88 16.75
C GLY A 249 -3.33 -21.61 16.42
N VAL A 250 -2.86 -22.22 15.34
CA VAL A 250 -1.50 -22.06 14.81
C VAL A 250 -1.55 -21.12 13.61
N ALA A 251 -0.67 -20.12 13.59
CA ALA A 251 -0.53 -19.25 12.42
C ALA A 251 0.02 -20.06 11.24
N ARG A 252 -0.70 -20.04 10.12
CA ARG A 252 -0.33 -20.69 8.86
C ARG A 252 -0.16 -19.64 7.76
N PRO A 253 0.89 -19.74 6.93
CA PRO A 253 1.07 -18.81 5.83
C PRO A 253 0.04 -19.08 4.73
N ILE A 254 -0.44 -18.02 4.08
CA ILE A 254 -1.22 -18.12 2.85
C ILE A 254 -0.28 -17.91 1.68
N ASN A 255 -0.02 -18.96 0.93
CA ASN A 255 0.78 -18.85 -0.28
C ASN A 255 -0.09 -18.29 -1.42
N LEU A 256 0.18 -17.07 -1.88
CA LEU A 256 -0.49 -16.48 -3.06
C LEU A 256 0.18 -16.84 -4.40
N SER A 257 1.32 -17.53 -4.38
CA SER A 257 2.10 -17.85 -5.59
C SER A 257 1.37 -18.78 -6.56
N PHE A 258 0.35 -19.53 -6.10
CA PHE A 258 -0.45 -20.38 -6.98
C PHE A 258 -1.24 -19.56 -8.02
N TRP A 259 -1.52 -18.29 -7.73
CA TRP A 259 -2.27 -17.40 -8.62
C TRP A 259 -1.37 -16.73 -9.68
N SER A 260 -0.08 -16.58 -9.40
CA SER A 260 0.87 -15.87 -10.26
C SER A 260 1.48 -16.70 -11.39
N LYS A 261 1.23 -18.02 -11.45
CA LYS A 261 2.00 -18.91 -12.33
C LYS A 261 1.75 -18.70 -13.84
N ASP A 262 0.67 -18.04 -14.24
CA ASP A 262 0.24 -17.97 -15.66
C ASP A 262 -0.21 -16.56 -16.14
N SER A 263 0.15 -15.49 -15.42
CA SER A 263 -0.25 -14.10 -15.72
C SER A 263 0.93 -13.15 -15.90
#